data_AF-A0A381RSW0-F1
#
_entry.id   AF-A0A381RSW0-F1
#
_cell.length_a   1.000
_cell.length_b   1.000
_cell.length_c   1.000
_cell.angle_alpha   90.00
_cell.angle_beta   90.00
_cell.angle_gamma   90.00
#
_symmetry.space_group_name_H-M   'P 1'
#
loop_
_entity.id
_entity.type
_entity.pdbx_description
1 polymer ?
#
loop_
_entity_poly.entity_id
_entity_poly.type
_entity_poly.pdbx_seq_one_letter_code
_entity_poly.pdbx_strand_id
1 'polypeptide(L)'
;VAKHLAKAIHQIYFISGAEDLLIIESLDQIRKAAISNDFTDKVAFTVSGQFNWSEVNNCFKNQSLFGGKQFVEIHIPSSKPGKKGSEAITNLIANLPEDALLVVVAGKLEKSTKQAKWVKELLKHATVIDCPKVYPSQFPSWLQNRLKAYDLGIDRDALEMFVALTEGNLIVAKQSIERLLMMEVTGRITMEDVSQCVADGAHFDLFQLTEAAIMRKPERVHRIFERLKSEGMRPEQMLAVLYWEIKNLMDASLDID
;
A
#
# COMPACT_ATOMS: atom_id res chain seq x y z
N VAL A 1 8.61 -3.37 -10.29
CA VAL A 1 9.03 -4.25 -9.16
C VAL A 1 9.30 -5.71 -9.61
N ALA A 2 8.62 -6.25 -10.63
CA ALA A 2 8.67 -7.68 -11.00
C ALA A 2 9.95 -8.26 -11.66
N LYS A 3 11.06 -7.52 -11.84
CA LYS A 3 12.23 -8.04 -12.57
C LYS A 3 12.97 -9.19 -11.85
N HIS A 4 12.80 -9.33 -10.52
CA HIS A 4 13.54 -10.30 -9.72
C HIS A 4 12.89 -11.70 -9.64
N LEU A 5 11.62 -11.85 -10.04
CA LEU A 5 10.89 -13.13 -10.03
C LEU A 5 10.88 -13.84 -11.41
N ALA A 6 11.44 -13.21 -12.44
CA ALA A 6 11.30 -13.66 -13.83
C ALA A 6 12.25 -14.80 -14.26
N LYS A 7 13.19 -15.23 -13.41
CA LYS A 7 14.17 -16.28 -13.78
C LYS A 7 14.31 -17.44 -12.79
N ALA A 8 14.10 -17.22 -11.50
CA ALA A 8 14.00 -18.26 -10.45
C ALA A 8 13.61 -17.60 -9.12
N ILE A 9 12.92 -18.33 -8.23
CA ILE A 9 12.68 -17.88 -6.86
C ILE A 9 13.97 -18.01 -6.04
N HIS A 10 14.37 -16.94 -5.35
CA HIS A 10 15.48 -16.97 -4.39
C HIS A 10 15.00 -17.46 -3.02
N GLN A 11 15.89 -18.04 -2.21
CA GLN A 11 15.55 -18.55 -0.88
C GLN A 11 15.34 -17.44 0.17
N ILE A 12 15.94 -16.26 0.00
CA ILE A 12 15.85 -15.18 0.99
C ILE A 12 15.42 -13.88 0.32
N TYR A 13 14.35 -13.28 0.83
CA TYR A 13 13.91 -11.94 0.46
C TYR A 13 13.92 -11.02 1.68
N PHE A 14 14.29 -9.77 1.44
CA PHE A 14 14.19 -8.71 2.42
C PHE A 14 13.40 -7.54 1.85
N ILE A 15 12.19 -7.34 2.39
CA ILE A 15 11.32 -6.22 2.03
C ILE A 15 11.45 -5.17 3.12
N SER A 16 11.77 -3.93 2.76
CA SER A 16 11.79 -2.83 3.71
C SER A 16 11.32 -1.53 3.08
N GLY A 17 10.61 -0.70 3.83
CA GLY A 17 10.16 0.56 3.28
C GLY A 17 9.15 1.32 4.12
N ALA A 18 8.76 2.49 3.62
CA ALA A 18 7.80 3.38 4.27
C ALA A 18 6.41 3.34 3.64
N GLU A 19 6.25 2.64 2.51
CA GLU A 19 5.02 2.60 1.74
C GLU A 19 4.35 1.24 1.84
N ASP A 20 3.30 1.15 2.65
CA ASP A 20 2.64 -0.10 3.01
C ASP A 20 2.09 -0.84 1.80
N LEU A 21 1.50 -0.13 0.83
CA LEU A 21 0.98 -0.77 -0.37
C LEU A 21 2.08 -1.53 -1.13
N LEU A 22 3.24 -0.89 -1.30
CA LEU A 22 4.35 -1.49 -2.06
C LEU A 22 4.90 -2.73 -1.33
N ILE A 23 4.91 -2.71 0.01
CA ILE A 23 5.28 -3.86 0.83
C ILE A 23 4.29 -5.01 0.60
N ILE A 24 2.98 -4.73 0.71
CA ILE A 24 1.91 -5.71 0.52
C ILE A 24 2.02 -6.36 -0.87
N GLU A 25 2.10 -5.56 -1.92
CA GLU A 25 2.15 -6.08 -3.29
C GLU A 25 3.42 -6.89 -3.57
N SER A 26 4.57 -6.45 -3.02
CA SER A 26 5.82 -7.20 -3.16
C SER A 26 5.74 -8.55 -2.47
N LEU A 27 5.15 -8.59 -1.27
CA LEU A 27 4.95 -9.81 -0.52
C LEU A 27 3.97 -10.76 -1.22
N ASP A 28 2.88 -10.23 -1.78
CA ASP A 28 1.91 -11.04 -2.53
C ASP A 28 2.51 -11.62 -3.82
N GLN A 29 3.40 -10.88 -4.49
CA GLN A 29 4.17 -11.42 -5.62
C GLN A 29 5.06 -12.58 -5.19
N ILE A 30 5.78 -12.45 -4.07
CA ILE A 30 6.61 -13.53 -3.52
C ILE A 30 5.75 -14.73 -3.12
N ARG A 31 4.61 -14.52 -2.44
CA ARG A 31 3.68 -15.59 -2.08
C ARG A 31 3.16 -16.37 -3.29
N LYS A 32 2.76 -15.66 -4.35
CA LYS A 32 2.31 -16.30 -5.61
C LYS A 32 3.44 -17.12 -6.26
N ALA A 33 4.66 -16.59 -6.29
CA ALA A 33 5.82 -17.31 -6.79
C ALA A 33 6.16 -18.54 -5.91
N ALA A 34 6.05 -18.40 -4.58
CA ALA A 34 6.30 -19.47 -3.63
C ALA A 34 5.35 -20.65 -3.85
N ILE A 35 4.04 -20.39 -3.96
CA ILE A 35 3.02 -21.41 -4.27
C ILE A 35 3.32 -22.11 -5.60
N SER A 36 3.72 -21.35 -6.62
CA SER A 36 4.07 -21.90 -7.94
C SER A 36 5.35 -22.76 -7.94
N ASN A 37 6.13 -22.74 -6.85
CA ASN A 37 7.37 -23.51 -6.67
C ASN A 37 7.26 -24.52 -5.50
N ASP A 38 6.03 -24.88 -5.11
CA ASP A 38 5.67 -25.87 -4.08
C ASP A 38 6.02 -25.51 -2.62
N PHE A 39 6.27 -24.23 -2.35
CA PHE A 39 6.42 -23.71 -0.98
C PHE A 39 5.03 -23.50 -0.34
N THR A 40 4.43 -24.59 0.13
CA THR A 40 3.05 -24.60 0.64
C THR A 40 2.95 -24.59 2.16
N ASP A 41 3.98 -25.05 2.87
CA ASP A 41 4.04 -25.04 4.34
C ASP A 41 4.45 -23.66 4.86
N LYS A 42 3.46 -22.74 4.91
CA LYS A 42 3.70 -21.34 5.27
C LYS A 42 3.47 -21.07 6.75
N VAL A 43 4.47 -20.49 7.41
CA VAL A 43 4.39 -19.94 8.76
C VAL A 43 4.72 -18.45 8.74
N ALA A 44 3.91 -17.62 9.39
CA ALA A 44 4.14 -16.18 9.48
C ALA A 44 4.24 -15.74 10.94
N PHE A 45 5.26 -14.94 11.24
CA PHE A 45 5.51 -14.36 12.55
C PHE A 45 5.41 -12.84 12.48
N THR A 46 4.70 -12.23 13.41
CA THR A 46 4.66 -10.77 13.57
C THR A 46 5.28 -10.37 14.90
N VAL A 47 6.41 -9.67 14.82
CA VAL A 47 7.17 -9.23 15.98
C VAL A 47 6.48 -8.02 16.61
N SER A 48 5.95 -8.20 17.81
CA SER A 48 5.37 -7.15 18.64
C SER A 48 5.67 -7.41 20.12
N GLY A 49 5.82 -6.34 20.91
CA GLY A 49 6.03 -6.43 22.36
C GLY A 49 7.12 -7.42 22.78
N GLN A 50 6.80 -8.31 23.73
CA GLN A 50 7.66 -9.41 24.15
C GLN A 50 7.47 -10.63 23.23
N PHE A 51 8.08 -10.58 22.05
CA PHE A 51 8.00 -11.67 21.07
C PHE A 51 8.94 -12.84 21.43
N ASN A 52 8.43 -14.08 21.32
CA ASN A 52 9.18 -15.29 21.62
C ASN A 52 9.99 -15.80 20.41
N TRP A 53 11.25 -15.38 20.33
CA TRP A 53 12.16 -15.78 19.24
C TRP A 53 12.54 -17.27 19.22
N SER A 54 12.17 -18.06 20.22
CA SER A 54 12.42 -19.51 20.19
C SER A 54 11.57 -20.22 19.13
N GLU A 55 10.37 -19.73 18.84
CA GLU A 55 9.51 -20.25 17.77
C GLU A 55 10.14 -20.06 16.39
N VAL A 56 10.68 -18.86 16.14
CA VAL A 56 11.42 -18.54 14.92
C VAL A 56 12.66 -19.42 14.77
N ASN A 57 13.41 -19.68 15.84
CA ASN A 57 14.60 -20.55 15.77
C ASN A 57 14.28 -22.03 15.52
N ASN A 58 13.04 -22.45 15.76
CA ASN A 58 12.62 -23.84 15.62
C ASN A 58 11.77 -24.10 14.36
N CYS A 59 11.41 -23.06 13.59
CA CYS A 59 10.51 -23.19 12.45
C CYS A 59 11.01 -24.19 11.38
N PHE A 60 12.30 -24.20 11.09
CA PHE A 60 12.90 -25.14 10.12
C PHE A 60 13.40 -26.47 10.73
N LYS A 61 13.33 -26.62 12.06
CA LYS A 61 13.75 -27.87 12.72
C LYS A 61 12.65 -28.92 12.70
N ASN A 62 11.39 -28.46 12.70
CA ASN A 62 10.25 -29.33 12.50
C ASN A 62 10.10 -29.54 10.99
N GLN A 63 10.78 -30.56 10.46
CA GLN A 63 10.53 -30.99 9.08
C GLN A 63 9.04 -31.33 8.96
N SER A 64 8.41 -30.79 7.91
CA SER A 64 7.03 -31.15 7.57
C SER A 64 6.93 -32.67 7.52
N LEU A 65 6.00 -33.26 8.28
CA LEU A 65 5.73 -34.70 8.28
C LEU A 65 5.38 -35.23 6.88
N PHE A 66 5.07 -34.32 5.94
CA PHE A 66 4.70 -34.60 4.56
C PHE A 66 5.78 -34.22 3.54
N GLY A 67 6.99 -33.83 3.97
CA GLY A 67 8.12 -33.55 3.09
C GLY A 67 7.96 -32.31 2.19
N GLY A 68 7.13 -31.33 2.59
CA GLY A 68 6.90 -30.10 1.83
C GLY A 68 7.98 -29.03 2.04
N LYS A 69 8.21 -28.20 1.02
CA LYS A 69 9.09 -27.02 1.11
C LYS A 69 8.49 -25.99 2.05
N GLN A 70 9.32 -25.42 2.93
CA GLN A 70 8.87 -24.53 4.01
C GLN A 70 8.99 -23.06 3.62
N PHE A 71 8.00 -22.27 4.01
CA PHE A 71 7.97 -20.83 3.77
C PHE A 71 7.74 -20.06 5.06
N VAL A 72 8.74 -19.31 5.49
CA VAL A 72 8.69 -18.50 6.71
C VAL A 72 8.67 -17.02 6.38
N GLU A 73 7.66 -16.32 6.89
CA GLU A 73 7.58 -14.85 6.88
C GLU A 73 7.86 -14.30 8.28
N ILE A 74 8.74 -13.30 8.39
CA ILE A 74 9.01 -12.58 9.64
C ILE A 74 8.73 -11.10 9.43
N HIS A 75 7.66 -10.61 10.05
CA HIS A 75 7.22 -9.21 10.01
C HIS A 75 7.75 -8.46 11.21
N ILE A 76 8.48 -7.38 10.98
CA ILE A 76 9.09 -6.52 12.00
C ILE A 76 8.64 -5.07 11.76
N PRO A 77 7.37 -4.72 12.10
CA PRO A 77 6.82 -3.39 11.81
C PRO A 77 7.67 -2.25 12.39
N SER A 78 8.21 -2.43 13.60
CA SER A 78 9.07 -1.46 14.27
C SER A 78 10.47 -1.32 13.64
N SER A 79 10.83 -2.20 12.71
CA SER A 79 12.21 -2.38 12.21
C SER A 79 13.25 -2.65 13.30
N LYS A 80 12.81 -3.02 14.51
CA LYS A 80 13.66 -3.15 15.69
C LYS A 80 13.38 -4.51 16.36
N PRO A 81 14.03 -5.60 15.91
CA PRO A 81 13.85 -6.94 16.47
C PRO A 81 14.58 -7.16 17.81
N GLY A 82 15.33 -6.16 18.28
CA GLY A 82 16.17 -6.25 19.48
C GLY A 82 17.37 -7.20 19.29
N LYS A 83 18.11 -7.44 20.38
CA LYS A 83 19.32 -8.29 20.34
C LYS A 83 18.97 -9.75 19.99
N LYS A 84 18.02 -10.34 20.72
CA LYS A 84 17.59 -11.74 20.51
C LYS A 84 17.07 -11.97 19.08
N GLY A 85 16.29 -11.02 18.55
CA GLY A 85 15.79 -11.13 17.20
C GLY A 85 16.85 -10.91 16.13
N SER A 86 17.79 -9.99 16.35
CA SER A 86 18.93 -9.86 15.45
C SER A 86 19.74 -11.15 15.38
N GLU A 87 19.97 -11.83 16.51
CA GLU A 87 20.68 -13.10 16.57
C GLU A 87 19.90 -14.22 15.87
N ALA A 88 18.59 -14.34 16.15
CA ALA A 88 17.71 -15.32 15.52
C ALA A 88 17.70 -15.18 13.98
N ILE A 89 17.51 -13.97 13.46
CA ILE A 89 17.51 -13.72 12.01
C ILE A 89 18.86 -14.08 11.39
N THR A 90 19.98 -13.67 12.01
CA THR A 90 21.32 -14.02 11.47
C THR A 90 21.58 -15.53 11.49
N ASN A 91 21.10 -16.23 12.52
CA ASN A 91 21.25 -17.67 12.63
C ASN A 91 20.39 -18.40 11.59
N LEU A 92 19.19 -17.90 11.30
CA LEU A 92 18.33 -18.43 10.24
C LEU A 92 18.98 -18.30 8.87
N ILE A 93 19.53 -17.12 8.54
CA ILE A 93 20.22 -16.89 7.26
C ILE A 93 21.40 -17.86 7.09
N ALA A 94 22.17 -18.10 8.16
CA ALA A 94 23.35 -18.95 8.12
C ALA A 94 23.03 -20.45 8.01
N ASN A 95 21.84 -20.88 8.45
CA ASN A 95 21.45 -22.30 8.54
C ASN A 95 20.15 -22.59 7.78
N LEU A 96 19.84 -21.81 6.74
CA LEU A 96 18.62 -21.98 5.97
C LEU A 96 18.70 -23.28 5.15
N PRO A 97 17.73 -24.20 5.25
CA PRO A 97 17.70 -25.42 4.42
C PRO A 97 17.57 -25.09 2.92
N GLU A 98 17.99 -26.00 2.05
CA GLU A 98 17.89 -25.81 0.60
C GLU A 98 16.44 -25.66 0.12
N ASP A 99 15.50 -26.38 0.76
CA ASP A 99 14.07 -26.37 0.48
C ASP A 99 13.29 -25.40 1.37
N ALA A 100 13.91 -24.27 1.74
CA ALA A 100 13.29 -23.24 2.56
C ALA A 100 13.28 -21.87 1.88
N LEU A 101 12.18 -21.15 2.07
CA LEU A 101 11.99 -19.76 1.68
C LEU A 101 11.83 -18.90 2.93
N LEU A 102 12.66 -17.88 3.08
CA LEU A 102 12.60 -16.89 4.15
C LEU A 102 12.29 -15.51 3.57
N VAL A 103 11.25 -14.87 4.09
CA VAL A 103 10.93 -13.47 3.78
C VAL A 103 10.95 -12.67 5.07
N VAL A 104 11.85 -11.69 5.15
CA VAL A 104 11.86 -10.72 6.25
C VAL A 104 11.23 -9.43 5.76
N VAL A 105 10.22 -8.93 6.47
CA VAL A 105 9.51 -7.70 6.16
C VAL A 105 9.76 -6.71 7.29
N ALA A 106 10.22 -5.51 6.95
CA ALA A 106 10.42 -4.43 7.91
C ALA A 106 9.79 -3.14 7.41
N GLY A 107 9.46 -2.24 8.33
CA GLY A 107 9.11 -0.86 7.98
C GLY A 107 10.33 -0.06 7.53
N LYS A 108 10.22 1.27 7.68
CA LYS A 108 11.31 2.19 7.31
C LYS A 108 12.52 1.98 8.22
N LEU A 109 13.66 1.67 7.61
CA LEU A 109 14.92 1.48 8.34
C LEU A 109 15.56 2.84 8.69
N GLU A 110 15.74 3.08 9.99
CA GLU A 110 16.57 4.19 10.50
C GLU A 110 18.06 3.95 10.27
N LYS A 111 18.88 5.00 10.33
CA LYS A 111 20.34 4.93 10.13
C LYS A 111 21.01 3.91 11.07
N SER A 112 20.56 3.84 12.33
CA SER A 112 21.04 2.88 13.33
C SER A 112 20.69 1.44 12.93
N THR A 113 19.44 1.19 12.54
CA THR A 113 18.96 -0.13 12.09
C THR A 113 19.70 -0.61 10.85
N LYS A 114 19.96 0.28 9.87
CA LYS A 114 20.74 -0.08 8.66
C LYS A 114 22.15 -0.60 8.96
N GLN A 115 22.73 -0.23 10.12
CA GLN A 115 24.04 -0.70 10.54
C GLN A 115 24.01 -1.98 11.38
N ALA A 116 22.82 -2.42 11.80
CA ALA A 116 22.65 -3.62 12.62
C ALA A 116 23.07 -4.88 11.87
N LYS A 117 23.57 -5.87 12.61
CA LYS A 117 24.12 -7.11 12.04
C LYS A 117 23.09 -7.85 11.18
N TRP A 118 21.85 -7.99 11.65
CA TRP A 118 20.79 -8.67 10.89
C TRP A 118 20.48 -8.02 9.55
N VAL A 119 20.46 -6.68 9.47
CA VAL A 119 20.29 -5.97 8.20
C VAL A 119 21.49 -6.19 7.28
N LYS A 120 22.71 -6.09 7.82
CA LYS A 120 23.93 -6.33 7.03
C LYS A 120 23.97 -7.75 6.45
N GLU A 121 23.53 -8.76 7.20
CA GLU A 121 23.46 -10.12 6.69
C GLU A 121 22.35 -10.28 5.64
N LEU A 122 21.17 -9.70 5.84
CA LEU A 122 20.11 -9.70 4.82
C LEU A 122 20.56 -9.00 3.53
N LEU A 123 21.24 -7.86 3.62
CA LEU A 123 21.74 -7.15 2.43
C LEU A 123 22.78 -7.95 1.64
N LYS A 124 23.49 -8.91 2.27
CA LYS A 124 24.46 -9.78 1.60
C LYS A 124 23.80 -11.01 0.97
N HIS A 125 22.80 -11.60 1.63
CA HIS A 125 22.27 -12.92 1.28
C HIS A 125 20.86 -12.89 0.66
N ALA A 126 20.11 -11.81 0.85
CA ALA A 126 18.73 -11.69 0.39
C ALA A 126 18.62 -10.90 -0.92
N THR A 127 17.59 -11.22 -1.69
CA THR A 127 17.07 -10.29 -2.70
C THR A 127 16.34 -9.16 -1.98
N VAL A 128 16.88 -7.93 -2.12
CA VAL A 128 16.37 -6.75 -1.42
C VAL A 128 15.31 -6.05 -2.24
N ILE A 129 14.17 -5.75 -1.62
CA ILE A 129 13.06 -5.00 -2.20
C ILE A 129 12.83 -3.75 -1.34
N ASP A 130 13.17 -2.59 -1.90
CA ASP A 130 12.91 -1.30 -1.26
C ASP A 130 11.51 -0.79 -1.64
N CYS A 131 10.75 -0.38 -0.64
CA CYS A 131 9.39 0.16 -0.76
C CYS A 131 9.38 1.62 -0.29
N PRO A 132 9.98 2.54 -1.07
CA PRO A 132 10.13 3.93 -0.65
C PRO A 132 8.78 4.63 -0.57
N LYS A 133 8.71 5.64 0.30
CA LYS A 133 7.55 6.53 0.37
C LYS A 133 7.29 7.17 -0.98
N VAL A 134 6.04 7.17 -1.44
CA VAL A 134 5.62 7.99 -2.57
C VAL A 134 5.27 9.37 -2.05
N TYR A 135 6.03 10.38 -2.48
CA TYR A 135 5.79 11.76 -2.04
C TYR A 135 4.60 12.38 -2.79
N PRO A 136 3.91 13.38 -2.21
CA PRO A 136 2.77 14.04 -2.85
C PRO A 136 3.06 14.53 -4.28
N SER A 137 4.28 15.03 -4.54
CA SER A 137 4.72 15.46 -5.88
C SER A 137 4.85 14.31 -6.89
N GLN A 138 5.03 13.08 -6.44
CA GLN A 138 5.20 11.88 -7.27
C GLN A 138 3.88 11.13 -7.46
N PHE A 139 2.93 11.32 -6.55
CA PHE A 139 1.68 10.57 -6.49
C PHE A 139 0.82 10.67 -7.77
N PRO A 140 0.64 11.84 -8.42
CA PRO A 140 -0.10 11.92 -9.68
C PRO A 140 0.52 11.04 -10.79
N SER A 141 1.85 11.07 -10.92
CA SER A 141 2.58 10.24 -11.89
C SER A 141 2.47 8.75 -11.56
N TRP A 142 2.57 8.40 -10.27
CA TRP A 142 2.37 7.03 -9.80
C TRP A 142 0.97 6.50 -10.19
N LEU A 143 -0.07 7.31 -9.96
CA LEU A 143 -1.45 6.96 -10.28
C LEU A 143 -1.66 6.77 -11.79
N GLN A 144 -1.18 7.71 -12.61
CA GLN A 144 -1.23 7.58 -14.08
C GLN A 144 -0.54 6.30 -14.56
N ASN A 145 0.63 5.96 -14.01
CA ASN A 145 1.36 4.77 -14.39
C ASN A 145 0.62 3.48 -14.00
N ARG A 146 -0.13 3.49 -12.89
CA ARG A 146 -1.00 2.37 -12.50
C ARG A 146 -2.17 2.19 -13.46
N LEU A 147 -2.84 3.27 -13.82
CA LEU A 147 -3.96 3.25 -14.75
C LEU A 147 -3.54 2.74 -16.14
N LYS A 148 -2.37 3.17 -16.62
CA LYS A 148 -1.79 2.70 -17.88
C LYS A 148 -1.56 1.19 -17.93
N ALA A 149 -1.31 0.54 -16.78
CA ALA A 149 -1.15 -0.92 -16.75
C ALA A 149 -2.46 -1.67 -17.04
N TYR A 150 -3.60 -0.98 -17.02
CA TYR A 150 -4.92 -1.46 -17.38
C TYR A 150 -5.43 -0.82 -18.68
N ASP A 151 -4.54 -0.23 -19.49
CA ASP A 151 -4.87 0.50 -20.72
C ASP A 151 -5.84 1.68 -20.51
N LEU A 152 -5.87 2.24 -19.29
CA LEU A 152 -6.68 3.40 -18.94
C LEU A 152 -5.86 4.70 -19.00
N GLY A 153 -6.39 5.69 -19.71
CA GLY A 153 -6.01 7.09 -19.60
C GLY A 153 -6.88 7.82 -18.57
N ILE A 154 -6.48 9.03 -18.19
CA ILE A 154 -7.25 9.89 -17.28
C ILE A 154 -7.12 11.35 -17.71
N ASP A 155 -8.22 12.08 -17.65
CA ASP A 155 -8.22 13.53 -17.91
C ASP A 155 -7.48 14.29 -16.81
N ARG A 156 -6.96 15.48 -17.13
CA ARG A 156 -6.20 16.30 -16.18
C ARG A 156 -7.02 16.60 -14.92
N ASP A 157 -8.24 17.09 -15.12
CA ASP A 157 -9.09 17.54 -14.02
C ASP A 157 -9.60 16.34 -13.19
N ALA A 158 -9.85 15.20 -13.86
CA ALA A 158 -10.16 13.92 -13.21
C ALA A 158 -8.98 13.41 -12.35
N LEU A 159 -7.75 13.54 -12.83
CA LEU A 159 -6.57 13.18 -12.07
C LEU A 159 -6.37 14.07 -10.84
N GLU A 160 -6.59 15.38 -10.98
CA GLU A 160 -6.53 16.30 -9.84
C GLU A 160 -7.57 15.94 -8.78
N MET A 161 -8.81 15.64 -9.20
CA MET A 161 -9.86 15.15 -8.31
C MET A 161 -9.45 13.83 -7.62
N PHE A 162 -8.93 12.86 -8.37
CA PHE A 162 -8.52 11.57 -7.83
C PHE A 162 -7.43 11.75 -6.77
N VAL A 163 -6.44 12.60 -7.04
CA VAL A 163 -5.36 12.90 -6.10
C VAL A 163 -5.90 13.57 -4.83
N ALA A 164 -6.82 14.52 -4.97
CA ALA A 164 -7.43 15.20 -3.84
C ALA A 164 -8.24 14.24 -2.96
N LEU A 165 -9.09 13.41 -3.56
CA LEU A 165 -9.98 12.51 -2.84
C LEU A 165 -9.26 11.32 -2.19
N THR A 166 -8.10 10.93 -2.72
CA THR A 166 -7.30 9.84 -2.13
C THR A 166 -6.21 10.33 -1.18
N GLU A 167 -5.96 11.63 -1.12
CA GLU A 167 -5.00 12.27 -0.19
C GLU A 167 -3.58 11.66 -0.23
N GLY A 168 -3.17 11.10 -1.36
CA GLY A 168 -1.88 10.40 -1.47
C GLY A 168 -1.84 9.04 -0.76
N ASN A 169 -2.99 8.49 -0.36
CA ASN A 169 -3.10 7.14 0.18
C ASN A 169 -3.15 6.11 -0.96
N LEU A 170 -2.05 5.39 -1.14
CA LEU A 170 -1.89 4.45 -2.24
C LEU A 170 -2.85 3.27 -2.15
N ILE A 171 -3.20 2.83 -0.93
CA ILE A 171 -4.15 1.73 -0.73
C ILE A 171 -5.54 2.15 -1.19
N VAL A 172 -5.99 3.35 -0.79
CA VAL A 172 -7.27 3.91 -1.25
C VAL A 172 -7.25 4.06 -2.76
N ALA A 173 -6.17 4.60 -3.32
CA ALA A 173 -6.03 4.73 -4.77
C ALA A 173 -6.11 3.40 -5.52
N LYS A 174 -5.42 2.35 -5.04
CA LYS A 174 -5.53 1.01 -5.61
C LYS A 174 -6.97 0.49 -5.57
N GLN A 175 -7.67 0.64 -4.44
CA GLN A 175 -9.05 0.21 -4.29
C GLN A 175 -9.99 0.97 -5.24
N SER A 176 -9.79 2.28 -5.40
CA SER A 176 -10.56 3.10 -6.36
C SER A 176 -10.29 2.68 -7.81
N ILE A 177 -9.04 2.35 -8.17
CA ILE A 177 -8.72 1.79 -9.49
C ILE A 177 -9.43 0.44 -9.69
N GLU A 178 -9.40 -0.44 -8.69
CA GLU A 178 -10.12 -1.73 -8.75
C GLU A 178 -11.63 -1.53 -8.95
N ARG A 179 -12.23 -0.50 -8.32
CA ARG A 179 -13.64 -0.14 -8.56
C ARG A 179 -13.89 0.38 -9.97
N LEU A 180 -13.01 1.22 -10.54
CA LEU A 180 -13.12 1.64 -11.94
C LEU A 180 -13.16 0.44 -12.89
N LEU A 181 -12.31 -0.57 -12.63
CA LEU A 181 -12.31 -1.81 -13.41
C LEU A 181 -13.61 -2.59 -13.24
N MET A 182 -14.17 -2.64 -12.02
CA MET A 182 -15.48 -3.29 -11.76
C MET A 182 -16.67 -2.55 -12.38
N MET A 183 -16.55 -1.23 -12.56
CA MET A 183 -17.54 -0.40 -13.27
C MET A 183 -17.42 -0.53 -14.80
N GLU A 184 -16.50 -1.34 -15.30
CA GLU A 184 -16.22 -1.53 -16.73
C GLU A 184 -15.87 -0.21 -17.45
N VAL A 185 -15.26 0.75 -16.73
CA VAL A 185 -14.74 1.98 -17.33
C VAL A 185 -13.63 1.61 -18.30
N THR A 186 -13.73 2.10 -19.54
CA THR A 186 -12.76 1.83 -20.60
C THR A 186 -12.24 3.12 -21.23
N GLY A 187 -11.03 3.08 -21.77
CA GLY A 187 -10.43 4.23 -22.44
C GLY A 187 -9.97 5.31 -21.46
N ARG A 188 -10.72 6.40 -21.34
CA ARG A 188 -10.27 7.62 -20.63
C ARG A 188 -11.21 7.95 -19.47
N ILE A 189 -10.66 7.96 -18.27
CA ILE A 189 -11.35 8.24 -17.01
C ILE A 189 -11.69 9.74 -16.93
N THR A 190 -12.96 10.02 -16.69
CA THR A 190 -13.54 11.35 -16.50
C THR A 190 -13.69 11.71 -15.02
N MET A 191 -14.06 12.96 -14.72
CA MET A 191 -14.37 13.37 -13.34
C MET A 191 -15.57 12.61 -12.76
N GLU A 192 -16.55 12.26 -13.59
CA GLU A 192 -17.72 11.50 -13.14
C GLU A 192 -17.32 10.08 -12.68
N ASP A 193 -16.46 9.41 -13.46
CA ASP A 193 -15.93 8.09 -13.11
C ASP A 193 -15.15 8.13 -11.78
N VAL A 194 -14.33 9.16 -11.59
CA VAL A 194 -13.56 9.37 -10.34
C VAL A 194 -14.50 9.63 -9.16
N SER A 195 -15.51 10.48 -9.35
CA SER A 195 -16.52 10.75 -8.34
C SER A 195 -17.21 9.45 -7.91
N GLN A 196 -17.59 8.60 -8.86
CA GLN A 196 -18.26 7.32 -8.58
C GLN A 196 -17.35 6.26 -7.95
N CYS A 197 -16.06 6.17 -8.34
CA CYS A 197 -15.16 5.12 -7.87
C CYS A 197 -14.47 5.45 -6.53
N VAL A 198 -14.19 6.74 -6.28
CA VAL A 198 -13.55 7.19 -5.03
C VAL A 198 -14.60 7.47 -3.95
N ALA A 199 -15.86 7.75 -4.33
CA ALA A 199 -16.93 7.91 -3.38
C ALA A 199 -17.23 6.63 -2.59
N ASP A 200 -16.70 6.57 -1.37
CA ASP A 200 -17.56 6.18 -0.25
C ASP A 200 -18.67 7.25 -0.12
N GLY A 201 -19.89 6.87 0.29
CA GLY A 201 -21.08 7.75 0.24
C GLY A 201 -20.87 9.18 0.79
N ALA A 202 -19.97 9.30 1.77
CA ALA A 202 -19.39 10.53 2.30
C ALA A 202 -18.87 11.53 1.24
N HIS A 203 -18.01 11.13 0.30
CA HIS A 203 -17.41 12.09 -0.66
C HIS A 203 -18.42 12.58 -1.68
N PHE A 204 -19.34 11.71 -2.11
CA PHE A 204 -20.43 12.10 -3.00
C PHE A 204 -21.34 13.13 -2.34
N ASP A 205 -21.71 12.90 -1.08
CA ASP A 205 -22.51 13.84 -0.30
C ASP A 205 -21.77 15.19 -0.10
N LEU A 206 -20.42 15.20 -0.02
CA LEU A 206 -19.64 16.44 0.00
C LEU A 206 -19.72 17.25 -1.30
N PHE A 207 -19.65 16.62 -2.47
CA PHE A 207 -19.85 17.33 -3.74
C PHE A 207 -21.28 17.88 -3.86
N GLN A 208 -22.28 17.14 -3.38
CA GLN A 208 -23.65 17.65 -3.33
C GLN A 208 -23.79 18.83 -2.35
N LEU A 209 -23.03 18.84 -1.26
CA LEU A 209 -22.99 19.95 -0.30
C LEU A 209 -22.46 21.22 -0.95
N THR A 210 -21.34 21.13 -1.68
CA THR A 210 -20.72 22.27 -2.37
C THR A 210 -21.61 22.79 -3.49
N GLU A 211 -22.18 21.90 -4.30
CA GLU A 211 -23.16 22.24 -5.34
C GLU A 211 -24.35 23.02 -4.72
N ALA A 212 -24.94 22.49 -3.65
CA ALA A 212 -26.06 23.14 -2.96
C ALA A 212 -25.68 24.51 -2.38
N ALA A 213 -24.45 24.67 -1.89
CA ALA A 213 -23.95 25.95 -1.40
C ALA A 213 -23.80 26.98 -2.51
N ILE A 214 -23.19 26.60 -3.65
CA ILE A 214 -23.02 27.45 -4.83
C ILE A 214 -24.38 27.87 -5.41
N MET A 215 -25.33 26.93 -5.48
CA MET A 215 -26.69 27.18 -5.95
C MET A 215 -27.57 27.97 -4.96
N ARG A 216 -27.04 28.42 -3.81
CA ARG A 216 -27.77 29.13 -2.74
C ARG A 216 -29.01 28.37 -2.23
N LYS A 217 -28.87 27.07 -1.96
CA LYS A 217 -29.93 26.19 -1.42
C LYS A 217 -29.67 25.83 0.05
N PRO A 218 -29.88 26.75 1.02
CA PRO A 218 -29.43 26.59 2.41
C PRO A 218 -30.07 25.40 3.15
N GLU A 219 -31.33 25.08 2.87
CA GLU A 219 -32.01 23.92 3.49
C GLU A 219 -31.40 22.60 3.01
N ARG A 220 -31.04 22.53 1.72
CA ARG A 220 -30.34 21.36 1.16
C ARG A 220 -28.94 21.24 1.74
N VAL A 221 -28.21 22.35 1.87
CA VAL A 221 -26.88 22.38 2.51
C VAL A 221 -26.96 21.83 3.94
N HIS A 222 -27.88 22.35 4.76
CA HIS A 222 -28.01 21.92 6.15
C HIS A 222 -28.35 20.44 6.27
N ARG A 223 -29.28 19.93 5.45
CA ARG A 223 -29.67 18.51 5.46
C ARG A 223 -28.50 17.58 5.09
N ILE A 224 -27.74 17.93 4.04
CA ILE A 224 -26.58 17.13 3.62
C ILE A 224 -25.48 17.20 4.70
N PHE A 225 -25.23 18.39 5.27
CA PHE A 225 -24.26 18.57 6.34
C PHE A 225 -24.57 17.72 7.58
N GLU A 226 -25.82 17.71 8.05
CA GLU A 226 -26.21 16.89 9.22
C GLU A 226 -26.10 15.39 8.93
N ARG A 227 -26.41 14.96 7.70
CA ARG A 227 -26.19 13.57 7.29
C ARG A 227 -24.72 13.20 7.34
N LEU A 228 -23.85 13.98 6.69
CA LEU A 228 -22.40 13.77 6.70
C LEU A 228 -21.83 13.71 8.12
N LYS A 229 -22.28 14.63 8.98
CA LYS A 229 -21.91 14.66 10.39
C LYS A 229 -22.37 13.39 11.13
N SER A 230 -23.59 12.91 10.86
CA SER A 230 -24.13 11.68 11.46
C SER A 230 -23.41 10.41 10.99
N GLU A 231 -22.87 10.42 9.76
CA GLU A 231 -22.05 9.34 9.19
C GLU A 231 -20.59 9.37 9.70
N GLY A 232 -20.26 10.29 10.60
CA GLY A 232 -18.93 10.39 11.21
C GLY A 232 -17.88 11.05 10.31
N MET A 233 -18.32 11.84 9.32
CA MET A 233 -17.42 12.59 8.46
C MET A 233 -16.45 13.45 9.26
N ARG A 234 -15.17 13.35 8.91
CA ARG A 234 -14.12 14.12 9.56
C ARG A 234 -13.94 15.49 8.86
N PRO A 235 -13.69 16.58 9.61
CA PRO A 235 -13.51 17.91 9.03
C PRO A 235 -12.44 18.01 7.94
N GLU A 236 -11.37 17.21 8.04
CA GLU A 236 -10.26 17.21 7.09
C GLU A 236 -10.72 16.75 5.69
N GLN A 237 -11.62 15.75 5.63
CA GLN A 237 -12.18 15.24 4.37
C GLN A 237 -13.09 16.27 3.70
N MET A 238 -13.89 16.98 4.50
CA MET A 238 -14.73 18.07 4.03
C MET A 238 -13.88 19.23 3.49
N LEU A 239 -12.79 19.58 4.19
CA LEU A 239 -11.88 20.65 3.78
C LEU A 239 -11.19 20.35 2.45
N ALA A 240 -10.81 19.09 2.21
CA ALA A 240 -10.18 18.68 0.95
C ALA A 240 -11.09 18.92 -0.27
N VAL A 241 -12.36 18.52 -0.19
CA VAL A 241 -13.34 18.72 -1.28
C VAL A 241 -13.67 20.21 -1.45
N LEU A 242 -13.88 20.95 -0.36
CA LEU A 242 -14.12 22.40 -0.41
C LEU A 242 -12.95 23.16 -1.04
N TYR A 243 -11.73 22.81 -0.66
CA TYR A 243 -10.53 23.43 -1.21
C TYR A 243 -10.43 23.18 -2.72
N TRP A 244 -10.67 21.94 -3.17
CA TRP A 244 -10.68 21.60 -4.59
C TRP A 244 -11.72 22.40 -5.37
N GLU A 245 -12.96 22.49 -4.87
CA GLU A 245 -14.03 23.24 -5.52
C GLU A 245 -13.73 24.73 -5.61
N ILE A 246 -13.27 25.33 -4.50
CA ILE A 246 -12.91 26.75 -4.45
C ILE A 246 -11.73 27.04 -5.37
N LYS A 247 -10.74 26.16 -5.41
CA LYS A 247 -9.59 26.30 -6.33
C LYS A 247 -10.06 26.27 -7.78
N ASN A 248 -10.92 25.33 -8.16
CA ASN A 248 -11.47 25.28 -9.53
C ASN A 248 -12.27 26.53 -9.88
N LEU A 249 -13.09 27.04 -8.96
CA LEU A 249 -13.82 28.30 -9.16
C LEU A 249 -12.86 29.50 -9.30
N MET A 250 -11.78 29.53 -8.51
CA MET A 250 -10.76 30.55 -8.62
C MET A 250 -10.04 30.49 -9.97
N ASP A 251 -9.60 29.30 -10.39
CA ASP A 251 -8.94 29.09 -11.69
C ASP A 251 -9.87 29.50 -12.84
N ALA A 252 -11.15 29.10 -12.80
CA ALA A 252 -12.15 29.54 -13.77
C ALA A 252 -12.40 31.06 -13.73
N SER A 253 -12.27 31.71 -12.57
CA SER A 253 -12.42 33.16 -12.46
C SER A 253 -11.25 33.94 -13.06
N LEU A 254 -10.06 33.33 -13.12
CA LEU A 254 -8.87 33.94 -13.75
C LEU A 254 -8.94 33.91 -15.28
N ASP A 255 -9.77 33.03 -15.85
CA ASP A 255 -10.06 32.97 -17.28
C ASP A 255 -11.16 33.96 -17.71
N ILE A 256 -11.74 34.71 -16.76
CA ILE A 256 -12.67 35.81 -17.04
C ILE A 256 -11.82 37.07 -17.26
N ASP A 257 -11.58 37.42 -18.53
CA ASP A 257 -11.05 38.74 -18.94
C ASP A 257 -11.89 39.91 -18.39
#